data_AF-A0A0M9E4C0-F1
#
_entry.id   AF-A0A0M9E4C0-F1
#
_cell.length_a   1.000
_cell.length_b   1.000
_cell.length_c   1.000
_cell.angle_alpha   90.00
_cell.angle_beta   90.00
_cell.angle_gamma   90.00
#
_symmetry.space_group_name_H-M   'P 1'
#
loop_
_entity.id
_entity.type
_entity.pdbx_description
1 polymer ?
#
loop_
_entity_poly.entity_id
_entity_poly.type
_entity_poly.pdbx_seq_one_letter_code
_entity_poly.pdbx_strand_id
1 'polypeptide(L)'
;MQKVYSQIIQIAGDVITVEADDVGYKELAEVKTSLGTSLAQVIKLDGKKVSFQLSYQCFLAISLIYFLFSNFTNTNSICLLIS
;
A
#
# COMPACT_ATOMS: atom_id res chain seq x y z
N MET A 1 4.45 -9.80 13.59
CA MET A 1 5.13 -10.76 12.68
C MET A 1 5.05 -10.10 11.32
N GLN A 2 6.17 -9.75 10.68
CA GLN A 2 6.10 -8.91 9.49
C GLN A 2 5.64 -9.68 8.26
N LYS A 3 4.44 -9.39 7.74
CA LYS A 3 3.94 -9.98 6.48
C LYS A 3 4.15 -8.99 5.34
N VAL A 4 4.73 -9.48 4.24
CA VAL A 4 4.95 -8.70 3.01
C VAL A 4 3.81 -9.00 2.04
N TYR A 5 3.10 -7.97 1.62
CA TYR A 5 2.05 -8.04 0.60
C TYR A 5 2.49 -7.28 -0.64
N SER A 6 2.42 -7.95 -1.80
CA SER A 6 2.76 -7.38 -3.11
C SER A 6 1.56 -7.35 -4.06
N GLN A 7 0.35 -7.58 -3.54
CA GLN A 7 -0.90 -7.60 -4.30
C GLN A 7 -1.75 -6.40 -3.88
N ILE A 8 -1.78 -5.39 -4.73
CA ILE A 8 -2.59 -4.18 -4.54
C ILE A 8 -3.85 -4.33 -5.39
N ILE A 9 -5.02 -4.22 -4.74
CA ILE A 9 -6.31 -4.32 -5.42
C ILE A 9 -6.65 -3.00 -6.11
N GLN A 10 -6.45 -1.91 -5.38
CA GLN A 10 -6.90 -0.60 -5.81
C GLN A 10 -6.09 0.49 -5.12
N ILE A 11 -5.85 1.58 -5.85
CA ILE A 11 -5.29 2.82 -5.33
C ILE A 11 -6.27 3.94 -5.64
N ALA A 12 -6.73 4.64 -4.61
CA ALA A 12 -7.66 5.76 -4.70
C ALA A 12 -7.07 6.95 -3.95
N GLY A 13 -6.35 7.82 -4.68
CA GLY A 13 -5.66 8.96 -4.09
C GLY A 13 -4.57 8.50 -3.11
N ASP A 14 -4.68 8.92 -1.86
CA ASP A 14 -3.80 8.58 -0.73
C ASP A 14 -4.18 7.27 -0.01
N VAL A 15 -5.27 6.63 -0.44
CA VAL A 15 -5.75 5.36 0.11
C VAL A 15 -5.40 4.20 -0.81
N ILE A 16 -4.77 3.16 -0.26
CA ILE A 16 -4.42 1.91 -0.95
C ILE A 16 -5.22 0.77 -0.33
N THR A 17 -5.89 -0.03 -1.15
CA THR A 17 -6.55 -1.26 -0.73
C THR A 17 -5.75 -2.47 -1.18
N VAL A 18 -5.36 -3.31 -0.23
CA VAL A 18 -4.68 -4.60 -0.48
C VAL A 18 -5.48 -5.75 0.13
N GLU A 19 -5.28 -6.96 -0.39
CA GLU A 19 -5.80 -8.16 0.27
C GLU A 19 -4.76 -8.64 1.28
N ALA A 20 -5.11 -8.60 2.56
CA ALA A 20 -4.27 -9.06 3.65
C ALA A 20 -5.11 -9.84 4.65
N ASP A 21 -4.66 -11.06 4.94
CA ASP A 21 -5.27 -11.91 5.96
C ASP A 21 -4.57 -11.67 7.29
N ASP A 22 -5.35 -11.52 8.37
CA ASP A 22 -4.85 -11.36 9.74
C ASP A 22 -4.05 -10.05 9.92
N VAL A 23 -4.78 -8.93 9.74
CA VAL A 23 -4.35 -7.53 9.98
C VAL A 23 -5.36 -6.84 10.88
N GLY A 24 -4.87 -6.11 11.87
CA GLY A 24 -5.64 -5.36 12.85
C GLY A 24 -6.02 -3.94 12.42
N TYR A 25 -7.10 -3.43 13.00
CA TYR A 25 -7.50 -2.04 12.82
C TYR A 25 -6.50 -1.12 13.52
N LYS A 26 -6.10 -0.02 12.89
CA LYS A 26 -5.04 0.91 13.32
C LYS A 26 -3.61 0.32 13.29
N GLU A 27 -3.41 -0.83 12.66
CA GLU A 27 -2.07 -1.36 12.45
C GLU A 27 -1.27 -0.43 11.52
N LEU A 28 0.04 -0.40 11.72
CA LEU A 28 0.96 0.34 10.89
C LEU A 28 1.50 -0.59 9.80
N ALA A 29 1.51 -0.09 8.58
CA ALA A 29 2.15 -0.74 7.46
C ALA A 29 3.24 0.15 6.86
N GLU A 30 4.34 -0.47 6.45
CA GLU A 30 5.38 0.16 5.66
C GLU A 30 5.16 -0.20 4.19
N VAL A 31 4.96 0.80 3.35
CA VAL A 31 4.96 0.65 1.90
C VAL A 31 6.38 0.91 1.39
N LYS A 32 7.06 -0.15 0.98
CA LYS A 32 8.40 -0.09 0.37
C LYS A 32 8.27 -0.08 -1.14
N THR A 33 8.88 0.92 -1.76
CA THR A 33 9.01 1.05 -3.21
C THR A 33 10.48 1.11 -3.58
N SER A 34 10.82 0.92 -4.85
CA SER A 34 12.18 1.05 -5.37
C SER A 34 12.82 2.41 -5.09
N LEU A 35 12.01 3.45 -4.86
CA LEU A 35 12.43 4.83 -4.64
C LEU A 35 12.50 5.22 -3.16
N GLY A 36 11.91 4.43 -2.26
CA GLY A 36 11.87 4.75 -0.83
C GLY A 36 10.79 4.01 -0.05
N THR A 37 10.78 4.22 1.25
CA THR A 37 9.82 3.64 2.18
C THR A 37 8.83 4.70 2.67
N SER A 38 7.59 4.31 2.88
CA SER A 38 6.55 5.14 3.48
C SER A 38 5.78 4.39 4.54
N LEU A 39 5.24 5.14 5.48
CA LEU A 39 4.34 4.59 6.48
C LEU A 39 2.91 4.84 6.04
N ALA A 40 2.09 3.82 6.28
CA ALA A 40 0.67 3.80 6.06
C ALA A 40 -0.02 3.31 7.34
N GLN A 41 -1.24 3.78 7.57
CA GLN A 41 -2.05 3.30 8.69
C GLN A 41 -3.32 2.63 8.16
N VAL A 42 -3.68 1.50 8.78
CA VAL A 42 -4.96 0.85 8.51
C VAL A 42 -6.10 1.75 8.99
N ILE A 43 -6.89 2.24 8.04
CA ILE A 43 -8.08 3.06 8.32
C ILE A 43 -9.38 2.28 8.15
N LYS A 44 -9.34 1.12 7.49
CA LYS A 44 -10.53 0.27 7.29
C LYS A 44 -10.13 -1.17 7.03
N LEU A 45 -10.91 -2.08 7.62
CA LEU A 45 -10.85 -3.53 7.38
C LEU A 45 -12.21 -3.99 6.85
N ASP A 46 -12.19 -4.73 5.75
CA ASP A 46 -13.36 -5.30 5.11
C ASP A 46 -13.06 -6.77 4.76
N GLY A 47 -13.15 -7.63 5.77
CA GLY A 47 -12.77 -9.04 5.67
C GLY A 47 -11.30 -9.20 5.29
N LYS A 48 -11.04 -9.60 4.04
CA LYS A 48 -9.68 -9.73 3.48
C LYS A 48 -9.13 -8.43 2.92
N LYS A 49 -9.98 -7.44 2.67
CA LYS A 49 -9.59 -6.17 2.07
C LYS A 49 -9.23 -5.18 3.17
N VAL A 50 -8.00 -4.69 3.12
CA VAL A 50 -7.50 -3.74 4.10
C VAL A 50 -7.13 -2.46 3.38
N SER A 51 -7.68 -1.35 3.85
CA SER A 51 -7.40 -0.02 3.31
C SER A 51 -6.42 0.71 4.20
N PHE A 52 -5.33 1.13 3.59
CA PHE A 52 -4.23 1.85 4.19
C PHE A 52 -4.24 3.29 3.69
N GLN A 53 -4.11 4.24 4.60
CA GLN A 53 -3.87 5.63 4.25
C GLN A 53 -2.39 5.93 4.34
N LEU A 54 -1.81 6.41 3.24
CA LEU A 54 -0.40 6.76 3.14
C LEU A 54 -0.09 8.11 3.76
N SER A 55 1.10 8.21 4.35
CA SER A 55 1.75 9.50 4.60
C SER A 55 2.44 10.00 3.33
N TYR A 56 2.32 11.31 3.06
CA TYR A 56 2.63 12.01 1.80
C TYR A 56 4.01 11.74 1.14
N GLN A 57 4.94 11.06 1.82
CA GLN A 57 6.31 10.82 1.36
C GLN A 57 6.40 9.91 0.12
N CYS A 58 5.48 8.93 -0.04
CA CYS A 58 5.45 8.03 -1.22
C CYS A 58 4.31 8.37 -2.19
N PHE A 59 3.41 9.29 -1.83
CA PHE A 59 2.32 9.74 -2.68
C PHE A 59 2.84 10.28 -4.02
N LEU A 60 3.91 11.08 -4.00
CA LEU A 60 4.55 11.59 -5.21
C LEU A 60 5.13 10.48 -6.08
N ALA A 61 5.76 9.46 -5.48
CA ALA A 61 6.35 8.35 -6.23
C ALA A 61 5.27 7.46 -6.89
N ILE A 62 4.23 7.09 -6.14
CA ILE A 62 3.13 6.24 -6.64
C ILE A 62 2.29 7.00 -7.67
N SER A 63 1.99 8.27 -7.42
CA SER A 63 1.24 9.12 -8.34
C SER A 63 2.00 9.40 -9.63
N LEU A 64 3.32 9.59 -9.59
CA LEU A 64 4.12 9.77 -10.81
C LEU A 64 4.14 8.48 -11.65
N ILE A 65 4.27 7.32 -10.99
CA ILE A 65 4.28 6.00 -11.66
C ILE A 65 2.90 5.72 -12.28
N TYR A 66 1.80 5.96 -11.56
CA TYR A 66 0.45 5.80 -12.11
C TYR A 66 0.16 6.78 -13.26
N PHE A 67 0.62 8.03 -13.17
CA PHE A 67 0.37 9.05 -14.18
C PHE A 67 1.22 8.86 -15.45
N LEU A 68 2.47 8.43 -15.32
CA LEU A 68 3.38 8.18 -16.45
C LEU A 68 3.16 6.80 -17.09
N PHE A 69 2.66 5.82 -16.35
CA PHE A 69 2.39 4.47 -16.84
C PHE A 69 0.94 4.07 -16.54
N SER A 70 0.01 4.48 -17.42
CA SER A 70 -1.42 4.14 -17.36
C SER A 70 -1.75 2.63 -17.42
N ASN A 71 -0.76 1.73 -17.37
CA ASN A 71 -0.93 0.27 -17.53
C ASN A 71 0.05 -0.59 -16.72
N PHE A 72 0.90 -0.02 -15.85
CA PHE A 72 1.85 -0.84 -15.09
C PHE A 72 1.33 -1.09 -13.67
N THR A 73 0.39 -2.04 -13.56
CA THR A 73 0.11 -2.79 -12.32
C THR A 73 1.26 -3.74 -11.99
N ASN A 74 2.51 -3.34 -12.21
CA ASN A 74 3.65 -4.15 -11.80
C ASN A 74 3.90 -3.89 -10.32
N THR A 75 3.00 -4.45 -9.53
CA THR A 75 3.06 -4.47 -8.07
C THR A 75 4.24 -5.29 -7.55
N ASN A 76 5.07 -5.89 -8.41
CA ASN A 76 6.29 -6.59 -7.98
C ASN A 76 7.34 -5.67 -7.34
N SER A 77 7.19 -4.34 -7.47
CA SER A 77 8.10 -3.37 -6.85
C SER A 77 7.53 -2.67 -5.61
N ILE A 78 6.31 -3.02 -5.17
CA ILE A 78 5.68 -2.44 -3.98
C ILE A 78 5.51 -3.54 -2.94
N CYS A 79 6.34 -3.49 -1.90
CA CYS A 79 6.30 -4.41 -0.77
C CYS A 79 5.64 -3.73 0.42
N LEU A 80 4.46 -4.20 0.81
CA LEU A 80 3.73 -3.67 1.95
C LEU A 80 4.00 -4.56 3.16
N LEU A 81 4.75 -4.05 4.13
CA LEU A 81 5.15 -4.72 5.36
C LEU A 81 4.22 -4.31 6.49
N ILE A 82 3.49 -5.25 7.06
CA ILE A 82 2.59 -4.99 8.20
C ILE A 82 3.23 -5.57 9.46
N SER A 83 3.32 -4.81 10.56
CA SER A 83 4.12 -5.16 11.75
C SER A 83 3.36 -5.85 12.87
#